data_AF-A0A919RH03-F1
#
_entry.id   AF-A0A919RH03-F1
#
_cell.length_a   1.000
_cell.length_b   1.000
_cell.length_c   1.000
_cell.angle_alpha   90.00
_cell.angle_beta   90.00
_cell.angle_gamma   90.00
#
_symmetry.space_group_name_H-M   'P 1'
#
loop_
_entity.id
_entity.type
_entity.pdbx_description
1 polymer ?
#
loop_
_entity_poly.entity_id
_entity_poly.type
_entity_poly.pdbx_seq_one_letter_code
_entity_poly.pdbx_strand_id
1 'polypeptide(L)'
;MTKVRAHWRNAPATAKGGAAGVVLAAAVAVWIGFSLADDPPTPSSPDGVTTASTTSAQPSTPATQLAHALRSGRTRLGISTREAARRSGLSRARVSEIERGVESPTAPELDTLSRVYELTMDEWATLVTMRQEIS
;
A
#
# COMPACT_ATOMS: atom_id res chain seq x y z
N MET A 1 -13.20 -13.68 30.88
CA MET A 1 -12.47 -12.50 31.40
C MET A 1 -11.29 -12.20 30.47
N THR A 2 -11.50 -11.40 29.43
CA THR A 2 -10.49 -11.14 28.39
C THR A 2 -9.73 -9.88 28.78
N LYS A 3 -8.43 -10.01 29.07
CA LYS A 3 -7.57 -8.87 29.41
C LYS A 3 -7.46 -7.94 28.20
N VAL A 4 -8.17 -6.81 28.27
CA VAL A 4 -7.99 -5.65 27.39
C VAL A 4 -6.57 -5.13 27.62
N ARG A 5 -5.63 -5.48 26.75
CA ARG A 5 -4.27 -4.91 26.76
C ARG A 5 -4.30 -3.54 26.10
N ALA A 6 -4.83 -2.56 26.83
CA ALA A 6 -4.57 -1.15 26.61
C ALA A 6 -3.08 -0.88 26.81
N HIS A 7 -2.31 -0.81 25.72
CA HIS A 7 -1.00 -0.19 25.73
C HIS A 7 -0.61 0.19 24.30
N TRP A 8 -0.91 1.42 23.88
CA TRP A 8 0.12 2.17 23.17
C TRP A 8 -0.09 3.66 23.45
N ARG A 9 0.82 4.19 24.27
CA ARG A 9 0.98 5.62 24.54
C ARG A 9 1.91 6.15 23.45
N ASN A 10 1.55 7.29 22.86
CA ASN A 10 2.48 8.17 22.18
C ASN A 10 3.71 8.41 23.06
N ALA A 11 4.91 8.23 22.51
CA ALA A 11 6.16 8.77 23.05
C ALA A 11 6.87 9.54 21.93
N PRO A 12 7.09 10.86 22.07
CA PRO A 12 7.83 11.63 21.08
C PRO A 12 9.33 11.38 21.25
N ALA A 13 9.98 10.86 20.21
CA ALA A 13 11.43 10.82 20.13
C ALA A 13 11.95 12.22 19.79
N THR A 14 12.37 12.94 20.82
CA THR A 14 13.21 14.14 20.73
C THR A 14 14.62 13.72 20.30
N ALA A 15 15.09 14.26 19.18
CA ALA A 15 16.51 14.25 18.82
C ALA A 15 16.88 15.64 18.27
N LYS A 16 17.89 16.23 18.92
CA LYS A 16 18.33 17.62 18.78
C LYS A 16 19.70 17.64 18.08
N GLY A 17 19.86 18.53 17.09
CA GLY A 17 21.16 18.95 16.50
C GLY A 17 21.45 18.32 15.13
N GLY A 18 21.83 19.05 14.08
CA GLY A 18 22.06 20.48 13.90
C GLY A 18 22.47 20.76 12.44
N ALA A 19 22.03 21.91 11.93
CA ALA A 19 22.49 22.70 10.78
C ALA A 19 23.00 22.01 9.50
N ALA A 20 22.29 22.23 8.39
CA ALA A 20 22.76 23.03 7.25
C ALA A 20 21.84 22.87 6.01
N GLY A 21 21.55 23.98 5.33
CA GLY A 21 21.22 23.97 3.89
C GLY A 21 19.74 24.10 3.51
N VAL A 22 19.32 25.33 3.25
CA VAL A 22 18.18 25.67 2.37
C VAL A 22 18.57 25.36 0.93
N VAL A 23 17.66 24.83 0.09
CA VAL A 23 17.27 25.39 -1.24
C VAL A 23 16.18 24.50 -1.88
N LEU A 24 15.14 25.18 -2.36
CA LEU A 24 14.03 24.77 -3.23
C LEU A 24 14.41 23.85 -4.40
N ALA A 25 13.54 22.89 -4.73
CA ALA A 25 13.01 22.74 -6.09
C ALA A 25 11.88 21.70 -6.12
N ALA A 26 10.73 22.13 -6.65
CA ALA A 26 9.68 21.25 -7.10
C ALA A 26 10.18 20.39 -8.27
N ALA A 27 9.84 19.10 -8.27
CA ALA A 27 9.84 18.29 -9.48
C ALA A 27 8.78 17.19 -9.34
N VAL A 28 7.64 17.41 -9.99
CA VAL A 28 6.69 16.37 -10.35
C VAL A 28 7.41 15.44 -11.32
N ALA A 29 7.70 14.21 -10.89
CA ALA A 29 8.21 13.16 -11.75
C ALA A 29 7.26 11.96 -11.67
N VAL A 30 6.21 12.02 -12.50
CA VAL A 30 5.59 10.83 -13.05
C VAL A 30 6.64 10.20 -13.96
N TRP A 31 7.12 9.01 -13.63
CA TRP A 31 7.82 8.18 -14.61
C TRP A 31 7.37 6.73 -14.48
N ILE A 32 6.46 6.41 -15.39
CA ILE A 32 6.01 5.08 -15.78
C ILE A 32 7.21 4.41 -16.46
N GLY A 33 7.75 3.35 -15.87
CA GLY A 33 8.76 2.50 -16.47
C GLY A 33 8.18 1.12 -16.74
N PHE A 34 7.33 1.02 -17.77
CA PHE A 34 6.79 -0.22 -18.31
C PHE A 34 7.54 -0.56 -19.61
N SER A 35 8.19 -1.72 -19.58
CA SER A 35 8.56 -2.62 -20.67
C SER A 35 9.30 -2.10 -21.92
N LEU A 36 10.53 -2.59 -22.01
CA LEU A 36 11.30 -3.07 -23.17
C LEU A 36 10.50 -3.31 -24.47
N ALA A 37 10.98 -2.67 -25.55
CA ALA A 37 10.92 -3.03 -26.97
C ALA A 37 9.60 -3.54 -27.58
N ASP A 38 8.98 -2.75 -28.45
CA ASP A 38 8.31 -3.22 -29.67
C ASP A 38 8.23 -2.03 -30.67
N ASP A 39 8.37 -2.31 -31.97
CA ASP A 39 8.47 -1.34 -33.08
C ASP A 39 7.35 -0.29 -33.13
N PRO A 40 7.59 0.94 -33.62
CA PRO A 40 6.52 1.93 -33.76
C PRO A 40 5.54 1.52 -34.88
N PRO A 41 4.24 1.32 -34.59
CA PRO A 41 3.26 1.23 -35.66
C PRO A 41 3.10 2.60 -36.33
N THR A 42 3.18 2.62 -37.66
CA THR A 42 2.86 3.78 -38.48
C THR A 42 1.41 4.22 -38.25
N PRO A 43 1.12 5.52 -38.06
CA PRO A 43 -0.24 5.98 -37.84
C PRO A 43 -1.01 6.02 -39.16
N SER A 44 -2.03 5.18 -39.30
CA SER A 44 -3.03 5.29 -40.37
C SER A 44 -4.44 5.27 -39.77
N SER A 45 -4.95 6.49 -39.61
CA SER A 45 -6.34 6.96 -39.60
C SER A 45 -7.35 6.53 -38.52
N PRO A 46 -8.24 7.46 -38.13
CA PRO A 46 -9.19 7.32 -37.02
C PRO A 46 -10.55 6.80 -37.49
N ASP A 47 -11.31 6.19 -36.58
CA ASP A 47 -12.75 6.39 -36.34
C ASP A 47 -13.34 5.15 -35.65
N GLY A 48 -13.70 5.33 -34.38
CA GLY A 48 -14.27 4.27 -33.55
C GLY A 48 -14.26 4.60 -32.07
N VAL A 49 -14.80 5.75 -31.68
CA VAL A 49 -15.31 5.92 -30.31
C VAL A 49 -16.38 4.85 -30.09
N THR A 50 -16.02 3.79 -29.37
CA THR A 50 -16.97 3.03 -28.58
C THR A 50 -16.50 3.09 -27.15
N THR A 51 -17.14 4.01 -26.44
CA THR A 51 -17.35 4.02 -25.01
C THR A 51 -17.78 2.62 -24.54
N ALA A 52 -16.84 1.83 -24.07
CA ALA A 52 -17.10 0.70 -23.20
C ALA A 52 -16.31 0.90 -21.91
N SER A 53 -16.75 1.88 -21.11
CA SER A 53 -16.54 1.83 -19.66
C SER A 53 -17.41 0.72 -19.10
N THR A 54 -17.02 -0.53 -19.37
CA THR A 54 -17.51 -1.67 -18.63
C THR A 54 -16.77 -1.63 -17.31
N THR A 55 -17.43 -1.02 -16.31
CA THR A 55 -17.38 -1.41 -14.91
C THR A 55 -16.92 -2.86 -14.78
N SER A 56 -15.61 -3.06 -14.60
CA SER A 56 -15.07 -4.37 -14.31
C SER A 56 -15.61 -4.76 -12.94
N ALA A 57 -16.36 -5.86 -12.87
CA ALA A 57 -16.64 -6.55 -11.63
C ALA A 57 -15.34 -6.64 -10.82
N GLN A 58 -15.26 -5.85 -9.74
CA GLN A 58 -14.15 -5.93 -8.80
C GLN A 58 -14.09 -7.38 -8.29
N PRO A 59 -12.90 -7.96 -8.12
CA PRO A 59 -12.78 -9.21 -7.38
C PRO A 59 -13.24 -8.93 -5.94
N SER A 60 -14.43 -9.42 -5.59
CA SER A 60 -15.08 -9.19 -4.29
C SER A 60 -14.58 -10.12 -3.19
N THR A 61 -13.47 -10.82 -3.40
CA THR A 61 -12.94 -11.75 -2.39
C THR A 61 -12.38 -10.99 -1.18
N PRO A 62 -12.50 -11.54 0.04
CA PRO A 62 -11.96 -10.91 1.23
C PRO A 62 -10.45 -10.69 1.13
N ALA A 63 -9.72 -11.57 0.42
CA ALA A 63 -8.29 -11.41 0.15
C ALA A 63 -7.96 -10.17 -0.70
N THR A 64 -8.70 -9.95 -1.79
CA THR A 64 -8.49 -8.76 -2.63
C THR A 64 -8.88 -7.47 -1.87
N GLN A 65 -9.95 -7.50 -1.07
CA GLN A 65 -10.36 -6.37 -0.25
C GLN A 65 -9.32 -6.01 0.81
N LEU A 66 -8.79 -7.00 1.54
CA LEU A 66 -7.72 -6.82 2.51
C LEU A 66 -6.46 -6.23 1.88
N ALA A 67 -6.04 -6.79 0.75
CA ALA A 67 -4.88 -6.32 0.01
C ALA A 67 -5.03 -4.86 -0.46
N HIS A 68 -6.21 -4.53 -0.98
CA HIS A 68 -6.54 -3.17 -1.42
C HIS A 68 -6.52 -2.18 -0.25
N ALA A 69 -7.11 -2.53 0.89
CA ALA A 69 -7.13 -1.69 2.07
C ALA A 69 -5.71 -1.43 2.64
N LEU A 70 -4.85 -2.46 2.69
CA LEU A 70 -3.44 -2.29 3.08
C LEU A 70 -2.69 -1.37 2.11
N ARG A 71 -2.84 -1.58 0.80
CA ARG A 71 -2.23 -0.72 -0.21
C ARG A 71 -2.72 0.73 -0.08
N SER A 72 -4.01 0.92 0.17
CA SER A 72 -4.62 2.24 0.35
C SER A 72 -3.98 2.97 1.53
N GLY A 73 -3.84 2.32 2.69
CA GLY A 73 -3.15 2.85 3.86
C GLY A 73 -1.71 3.30 3.54
N ARG A 74 -0.95 2.47 2.82
CA ARG A 74 0.41 2.83 2.38
C ARG A 74 0.42 4.06 1.46
N THR A 75 -0.48 4.08 0.46
CA THR A 75 -0.54 5.19 -0.51
C THR A 75 -0.96 6.50 0.12
N ARG A 76 -1.83 6.47 1.15
CA ARG A 76 -2.23 7.64 1.91
C ARG A 76 -1.05 8.32 2.61
N LEU A 77 -0.07 7.54 3.07
CA LEU A 77 1.18 8.06 3.63
C LEU A 77 2.22 8.49 2.58
N GLY A 78 1.96 8.26 1.29
CA GLY A 78 2.89 8.59 0.20
C GLY A 78 4.19 7.79 0.21
N ILE A 79 4.26 6.67 0.95
CA ILE A 79 5.49 5.87 1.06
C ILE A 79 5.54 4.76 0.01
N SER A 80 6.74 4.46 -0.49
CA SER A 80 6.95 3.37 -1.46
C SER A 80 6.86 1.99 -0.80
N THR A 81 6.63 0.93 -1.57
CA THR A 81 6.70 -0.46 -1.07
C THR A 81 8.07 -0.80 -0.48
N ARG A 82 9.16 -0.22 -1.02
CA ARG A 82 10.52 -0.39 -0.48
C ARG A 82 10.66 0.27 0.89
N GLU A 83 10.07 1.45 1.05
CA GLU A 83 10.02 2.17 2.34
C GLU A 83 9.22 1.37 3.37
N ALA A 84 8.03 0.91 3.00
CA ALA A 84 7.17 0.07 3.83
C ALA A 84 7.89 -1.21 4.29
N ALA A 85 8.56 -1.92 3.38
CA ALA A 85 9.38 -3.08 3.68
C ALA A 85 10.48 -2.76 4.71
N ARG A 86 11.23 -1.66 4.51
CA ARG A 86 12.27 -1.23 5.44
C ARG A 86 11.72 -0.92 6.83
N ARG A 87 10.57 -0.24 6.92
CA ARG A 87 9.93 0.14 8.20
C ARG A 87 9.29 -1.05 8.92
N SER A 88 8.76 -2.01 8.16
CA SER A 88 8.11 -3.21 8.71
C SER A 88 9.09 -4.34 9.04
N GLY A 89 10.33 -4.27 8.53
CA GLY A 89 11.29 -5.37 8.62
C GLY A 89 10.95 -6.56 7.70
N LEU A 90 9.96 -6.42 6.82
CA LEU A 90 9.59 -7.43 5.84
C LEU A 90 10.40 -7.27 4.55
N SER A 91 10.47 -8.35 3.75
CA SER A 91 11.05 -8.25 2.41
C SER A 91 10.12 -7.45 1.48
N ARG A 92 10.70 -6.75 0.49
CA ARG A 92 9.91 -6.02 -0.51
C ARG A 92 8.96 -6.94 -1.29
N ALA A 93 9.40 -8.16 -1.58
CA ALA A 93 8.59 -9.18 -2.25
C ALA A 93 7.36 -9.53 -1.39
N ARG A 94 7.57 -9.78 -0.09
CA ARG A 94 6.50 -10.11 0.85
C ARG A 94 5.44 -9.02 0.95
N VAL A 95 5.85 -7.76 1.09
CA VAL A 95 4.90 -6.62 1.10
C VAL A 95 4.13 -6.53 -0.22
N SER A 96 4.80 -6.76 -1.35
CA SER A 96 4.16 -6.75 -2.67
C SER A 96 3.14 -7.89 -2.85
N GLU A 97 3.45 -9.10 -2.40
CA GLU A 97 2.53 -10.25 -2.43
C GLU A 97 1.28 -9.99 -1.59
N ILE A 98 1.46 -9.47 -0.38
CA ILE A 98 0.37 -9.09 0.52
C ILE A 98 -0.52 -8.01 -0.13
N GLU A 99 0.08 -6.93 -0.65
CA GLU A 99 -0.68 -5.82 -1.26
C GLU A 99 -1.34 -6.19 -2.60
N ARG A 100 -0.94 -7.30 -3.22
CA ARG A 100 -1.60 -7.84 -4.43
C ARG A 100 -2.66 -8.88 -4.08
N GLY A 101 -2.74 -9.32 -2.82
CA GLY A 101 -3.65 -10.38 -2.39
C GLY A 101 -3.23 -11.76 -2.87
N VAL A 102 -1.95 -11.94 -3.23
CA VAL A 102 -1.40 -13.26 -3.59
C VAL A 102 -1.25 -14.13 -2.35
N GLU A 103 -0.82 -13.52 -1.24
CA GLU A 103 -0.73 -14.19 0.05
C GLU A 103 -1.40 -13.34 1.13
N SER A 104 -2.06 -14.03 2.07
CA SER A 104 -2.62 -13.38 3.26
C SER A 104 -1.50 -13.11 4.28
N PRO A 105 -1.44 -11.93 4.90
CA PRO A 105 -0.48 -11.64 5.94
C PRO A 105 -0.80 -12.46 7.20
N THR A 106 0.23 -12.93 7.88
CA THR A 106 0.08 -13.50 9.22
C THR A 106 -0.38 -12.43 10.23
N ALA A 107 -0.85 -12.84 11.40
CA ALA A 107 -1.23 -11.90 12.46
C ALA A 107 -0.13 -10.89 12.84
N PRO A 108 1.13 -11.28 13.07
CA PRO A 108 2.20 -10.32 13.39
C PRO A 108 2.57 -9.42 12.20
N GLU A 109 2.50 -9.92 10.96
CA GLU A 109 2.73 -9.11 9.76
C GLU A 109 1.65 -8.05 9.59
N LEU A 110 0.38 -8.42 9.77
CA LEU A 110 -0.75 -7.49 9.69
C LEU A 110 -0.63 -6.39 10.75
N ASP A 111 -0.32 -6.76 11.99
CA ASP A 111 -0.11 -5.81 13.09
C ASP A 111 1.05 -4.84 12.80
N THR A 112 2.16 -5.35 12.25
CA THR A 112 3.32 -4.54 11.89
C THR A 112 3.02 -3.59 10.73
N LEU A 113 2.40 -4.08 9.65
CA LEU A 113 2.00 -3.25 8.52
C LEU A 113 0.98 -2.18 8.93
N SER A 114 0.04 -2.52 9.82
CA SER A 114 -0.96 -1.58 10.31
C SER A 114 -0.32 -0.42 11.08
N ARG A 115 0.71 -0.68 11.88
CA ARG A 115 1.51 0.37 12.52
C ARG A 115 2.26 1.23 11.52
N VAL A 116 2.92 0.62 10.53
CA VAL A 116 3.68 1.33 9.50
C VAL A 116 2.77 2.19 8.60
N TYR A 117 1.54 1.74 8.36
CA TYR A 117 0.54 2.41 7.55
C TYR A 117 -0.36 3.35 8.36
N GLU A 118 -0.08 3.51 9.65
CA GLU A 118 -0.81 4.38 10.57
C GLU A 118 -2.32 4.15 10.49
N LEU A 119 -2.72 2.87 10.47
CA LEU A 119 -4.13 2.49 10.43
C LEU A 119 -4.79 2.78 11.77
N THR A 120 -6.01 3.30 11.69
CA THR A 120 -6.89 3.48 12.85
C THR A 120 -7.33 2.13 13.41
N MET A 121 -7.86 2.14 14.63
CA MET A 121 -8.38 0.93 15.27
C MET A 121 -9.52 0.28 14.45
N ASP A 122 -10.39 1.10 13.86
CA ASP A 122 -11.52 0.63 13.06
C ASP A 122 -11.05 -0.01 11.73
N GLU A 123 -10.09 0.62 11.05
CA GLU A 123 -9.44 0.06 9.86
C GLU A 123 -8.76 -1.28 10.20
N TRP A 124 -8.00 -1.33 11.31
CA TRP A 124 -7.33 -2.54 11.76
C TRP A 124 -8.32 -3.67 12.08
N ALA A 125 -9.40 -3.39 12.81
CA ALA A 125 -10.42 -4.37 13.16
C ALA A 125 -11.11 -4.94 11.91
N THR A 126 -11.35 -4.09 10.92
CA THR A 126 -11.89 -4.51 9.62
C THR A 126 -10.93 -5.48 8.92
N LEU A 127 -9.63 -5.15 8.86
CA LEU A 127 -8.62 -6.03 8.26
C LEU A 127 -8.46 -7.36 8.99
N VAL A 128 -8.52 -7.36 10.33
CA VAL A 128 -8.49 -8.60 11.11
C VAL A 128 -9.67 -9.48 10.74
N THR A 129 -10.87 -8.91 10.61
CA THR A 129 -12.08 -9.65 10.21
C THR A 129 -11.89 -10.26 8.82
N MET A 130 -11.51 -9.46 7.83
CA MET A 130 -11.25 -9.94 6.46
C MET A 130 -10.20 -11.06 6.43
N ARG A 131 -9.13 -10.98 7.24
CA ARG A 131 -8.10 -12.03 7.30
C ARG A 131 -8.67 -13.37 7.81
N GLN A 132 -9.58 -13.34 8.79
CA GLN A 132 -10.18 -14.55 9.33
C GLN A 132 -11.09 -15.25 8.32
N GLU A 133 -11.69 -14.50 7.39
CA GLU A 133 -12.52 -15.06 6.31
C GLU A 133 -11.69 -15.75 5.20
N ILE A 134 -10.38 -15.52 5.15
CA ILE A 134 -9.47 -16.12 4.16
C ILE A 134 -8.94 -17.48 4.64
N SER A 135 -9.03 -17.78 5.95
CA SER A 135 -8.54 -19.02 6.57
C SER A 135 -9.63 -20.08 6.67
#